data_AF-A0A923V3K2-F1
#
_entry.id   AF-A0A923V3K2-F1
#
_cell.length_a   1.000
_cell.length_b   1.000
_cell.length_c   1.000
_cell.angle_alpha   90.00
_cell.angle_beta   90.00
_cell.angle_gamma   90.00
#
_symmetry.space_group_name_H-M   'P 1'
#
loop_
_entity.id
_entity.type
_entity.pdbx_description
1 polymer ?
#
loop_
_entity_poly.entity_id
_entity_poly.type
_entity_poly.pdbx_seq_one_letter_code
_entity_poly.pdbx_strand_id
1 'polypeptide(L)'
;MDANAPLSDDVITDCKQYLKDCEQNAKFLNELLPKVQAMYARIPADRKDFYRGHLLFQTKVHLPYISMLKNYCNALLSYQEKNTAKAVQYAQVALKANEAIKSVFFDAEYGKWHSWFVGSSLPWNNYTHDEIRVLIAKLKGEPVPPIRTLRFDPEFYQYQIPFSKNYPLLYPKLKQ
;
A
#
# COMPACT_ATOMS: atom_id res chain seq x y z
N MET A 1 18.61 -10.37 -2.78
CA MET A 1 19.40 -10.22 -1.54
C MET A 1 19.74 -11.60 -1.01
N ASP A 2 21.02 -11.96 -1.14
CA ASP A 2 21.68 -12.88 -0.20
C ASP A 2 21.75 -12.19 1.16
N ALA A 3 21.48 -12.91 2.24
CA ALA A 3 21.32 -12.36 3.59
C ALA A 3 22.60 -11.70 4.17
N ASN A 4 23.70 -11.67 3.43
CA ASN A 4 24.98 -11.07 3.81
C ASN A 4 25.55 -10.10 2.75
N ALA A 5 24.86 -9.88 1.63
CA ALA A 5 25.33 -8.94 0.63
C ALA A 5 24.98 -7.50 1.06
N PRO A 6 25.91 -6.53 0.95
CA PRO A 6 25.60 -5.13 1.20
C PRO A 6 24.54 -4.63 0.20
N LEU A 7 23.78 -3.62 0.60
CA LEU A 7 22.90 -2.89 -0.32
C LEU A 7 23.74 -2.12 -1.33
N SER A 8 23.19 -1.92 -2.54
CA SER A 8 23.80 -1.01 -3.51
C SER A 8 23.66 0.45 -3.06
N ASP A 9 24.58 1.30 -3.53
CA ASP A 9 24.56 2.73 -3.23
C ASP A 9 23.26 3.42 -3.70
N ASP A 10 22.70 2.96 -4.82
CA ASP A 10 21.41 3.43 -5.33
C ASP A 10 20.28 3.17 -4.33
N VAL A 11 20.19 1.94 -3.78
CA VAL A 11 19.17 1.58 -2.79
C VAL A 11 19.32 2.40 -1.52
N ILE A 12 20.56 2.64 -1.07
CA ILE A 12 20.84 3.46 0.11
C ILE A 12 20.40 4.92 -0.14
N THR A 13 20.71 5.45 -1.31
CA THR A 13 20.36 6.83 -1.72
C THR A 13 18.85 6.99 -1.80
N ASP A 14 18.17 6.07 -2.48
CA ASP A 14 16.72 6.04 -2.61
C ASP A 14 16.05 5.94 -1.24
N CYS A 15 16.53 5.05 -0.35
CA CYS A 15 15.97 4.93 0.99
C CYS A 15 16.07 6.24 1.78
N LYS A 16 17.21 6.94 1.71
CA LYS A 16 17.39 8.24 2.38
C LYS A 16 16.43 9.30 1.82
N GLN A 17 16.27 9.34 0.50
CA GLN A 17 15.34 10.26 -0.15
C GLN A 17 13.89 9.96 0.23
N TYR A 18 13.46 8.70 0.13
CA TYR A 18 12.12 8.26 0.53
C TYR A 18 11.83 8.55 2.01
N LEU A 19 12.80 8.41 2.91
CA LEU A 19 12.61 8.75 4.32
C LEU A 19 12.30 10.25 4.52
N LYS A 20 13.01 11.13 3.80
CA LYS A 20 12.76 12.57 3.82
C LYS A 20 11.36 12.90 3.28
N ASP A 21 10.98 12.28 2.16
CA ASP A 21 9.66 12.50 1.56
C ASP A 21 8.54 11.95 2.44
N CYS A 22 8.75 10.79 3.07
CA CYS A 22 7.81 10.20 4.01
C CYS A 22 7.58 11.10 5.23
N GLU A 23 8.62 11.72 5.77
CA GLU A 23 8.51 12.63 6.91
C GLU A 23 7.66 13.86 6.57
N GLN A 24 7.98 14.51 5.44
CA GLN A 24 7.25 15.69 4.97
C GLN A 24 5.77 15.37 4.67
N ASN A 25 5.52 14.28 3.95
CA ASN A 25 4.17 13.88 3.56
C ASN A 25 3.35 13.37 4.73
N ALA A 26 3.95 12.64 5.70
CA ALA A 26 3.25 12.19 6.89
C ALA A 26 2.75 13.38 7.72
N LYS A 27 3.59 14.41 7.91
CA LYS A 27 3.19 15.62 8.63
C LYS A 27 2.00 16.29 7.94
N PHE A 28 2.12 16.54 6.63
CA PHE A 28 1.07 17.18 5.85
C PHE A 28 -0.26 16.41 5.92
N LEU A 29 -0.22 15.09 5.71
CA LEU A 29 -1.43 14.26 5.69
C LEU A 29 -2.07 14.10 7.08
N ASN A 30 -1.28 14.02 8.15
CA ASN A 30 -1.82 13.98 9.51
C ASN A 30 -2.57 15.28 9.88
N GLU A 31 -2.12 16.43 9.36
CA GLU A 31 -2.84 17.70 9.52
C GLU A 31 -4.06 17.83 8.59
N LEU A 32 -3.99 17.24 7.39
CA LEU A 32 -5.05 17.33 6.38
C LEU A 32 -6.22 16.38 6.66
N LEU A 33 -5.95 15.13 7.07
CA LEU A 33 -6.96 14.09 7.19
C LEU A 33 -8.14 14.48 8.12
N PRO A 34 -7.93 15.03 9.33
CA PRO A 34 -9.04 15.46 10.18
C PRO A 34 -9.91 16.55 9.54
N LYS A 35 -9.30 17.46 8.78
CA LYS A 35 -10.01 18.54 8.06
C LYS A 35 -10.87 17.96 6.94
N VAL A 36 -10.34 16.99 6.21
CA VAL A 36 -11.07 16.29 5.13
C VAL A 36 -12.23 15.47 5.72
N GLN A 37 -12.00 14.78 6.84
CA GLN A 37 -13.05 14.04 7.57
C GLN A 37 -14.18 14.95 8.04
N ALA A 38 -13.85 16.08 8.69
CA ALA A 38 -14.85 17.03 9.18
C ALA A 38 -15.69 17.64 8.05
N MET A 39 -15.07 17.89 6.89
CA MET A 39 -15.77 18.49 5.75
C MET A 39 -16.82 17.54 5.14
N TYR A 40 -16.64 16.23 5.23
CA TYR A 40 -17.54 15.25 4.61
C TYR A 40 -19.02 15.43 4.98
N ALA A 41 -19.30 15.77 6.25
CA ALA A 41 -20.66 16.02 6.73
C ALA A 41 -21.33 17.22 6.04
N ARG A 42 -20.52 18.18 5.56
CA ARG A 42 -20.96 19.44 4.93
C ARG A 42 -21.06 19.34 3.40
N ILE A 43 -20.56 18.25 2.81
CA ILE A 43 -20.62 18.06 1.35
C ILE A 43 -22.07 17.77 0.92
N PRO A 44 -22.58 18.44 -0.12
CA PRO A 44 -23.89 18.13 -0.72
C PRO A 44 -24.01 16.66 -1.13
N ALA A 45 -25.20 16.08 -0.99
CA ALA A 45 -25.43 14.63 -1.18
C ALA A 45 -24.97 14.12 -2.56
N ASP A 46 -25.22 14.89 -3.61
CA ASP A 46 -24.82 14.63 -4.99
C ASP A 46 -23.29 14.68 -5.22
N ARG A 47 -22.53 15.27 -4.29
CA ARG A 47 -21.06 15.38 -4.36
C ARG A 47 -20.33 14.50 -3.35
N LYS A 48 -21.04 13.89 -2.39
CA LYS A 48 -20.43 13.07 -1.32
C LYS A 48 -19.63 11.89 -1.85
N ASP A 49 -20.11 11.22 -2.89
CA ASP A 49 -19.42 10.08 -3.51
C ASP A 49 -18.06 10.49 -4.10
N PHE A 50 -18.04 11.57 -4.89
CA PHE A 50 -16.81 12.12 -5.44
C PHE A 50 -15.81 12.49 -4.34
N TYR A 51 -16.28 13.18 -3.29
CA TYR A 51 -15.45 13.57 -2.16
C TYR A 51 -14.88 12.37 -1.41
N ARG A 52 -15.70 11.33 -1.17
CA ARG A 52 -15.28 10.12 -0.47
C ARG A 52 -14.18 9.39 -1.26
N GLY A 53 -14.36 9.20 -2.55
CA GLY A 53 -13.39 8.48 -3.39
C GLY A 53 -12.09 9.26 -3.68
N HIS A 54 -12.15 10.58 -3.86
CA HIS A 54 -11.00 11.35 -4.35
C HIS A 54 -10.25 12.11 -3.25
N LEU A 55 -10.90 12.42 -2.12
CA LEU A 55 -10.27 13.13 -1.02
C LEU A 55 -10.14 12.26 0.22
N LEU A 56 -11.24 11.71 0.74
CA LEU A 56 -11.17 10.89 1.97
C LEU A 56 -10.35 9.62 1.78
N PHE A 57 -10.63 8.86 0.73
CA PHE A 57 -9.90 7.63 0.47
C PHE A 57 -8.41 7.91 0.24
N GLN A 58 -8.07 8.86 -0.65
CA GLN A 58 -6.68 9.19 -0.97
C GLN A 58 -5.90 9.66 0.27
N THR A 59 -6.48 10.56 1.07
CA THR A 59 -5.83 11.01 2.32
C THR A 59 -5.69 9.90 3.36
N LYS A 60 -6.67 9.00 3.47
CA LYS A 60 -6.60 7.84 4.37
C LYS A 60 -5.56 6.81 3.93
N VAL A 61 -5.48 6.50 2.63
CA VAL A 61 -4.65 5.39 2.14
C VAL A 61 -3.16 5.73 2.13
N HIS A 62 -2.81 7.00 1.91
CA HIS A 62 -1.40 7.41 1.87
C HIS A 62 -0.69 7.30 3.23
N LEU A 63 -1.38 7.48 4.37
CA LEU A 63 -0.75 7.35 5.68
C LEU A 63 -0.15 5.96 5.96
N PRO A 64 -0.90 4.84 5.81
CA PRO A 64 -0.31 3.52 5.97
C PRO A 64 0.73 3.20 4.87
N TYR A 65 0.58 3.70 3.63
CA TYR A 65 1.62 3.57 2.59
C TYR A 65 2.94 4.24 3.00
N ILE A 66 2.87 5.48 3.50
CA ILE A 66 4.03 6.24 3.98
C ILE A 66 4.67 5.52 5.18
N SER A 67 3.85 5.04 6.11
CA SER A 67 4.35 4.26 7.26
C SER A 67 5.05 2.97 6.81
N MET A 68 4.47 2.25 5.85
CA MET A 68 5.07 1.05 5.28
C MET A 68 6.42 1.37 4.63
N LEU A 69 6.48 2.33 3.72
CA LEU A 69 7.70 2.70 3.00
C LEU A 69 8.79 3.20 3.96
N LYS A 70 8.45 4.11 4.88
CA LYS A 70 9.36 4.62 5.91
C LYS A 70 10.01 3.48 6.69
N ASN A 71 9.21 2.55 7.18
CA ASN A 71 9.72 1.44 7.99
C ASN A 71 10.48 0.43 7.13
N TYR A 72 10.08 0.20 5.88
CA TYR A 72 10.83 -0.65 4.96
C TYR A 72 12.23 -0.08 4.67
N CYS A 73 12.35 1.22 4.36
CA CYS A 73 13.64 1.88 4.17
C CYS A 73 14.51 1.84 5.43
N ASN A 74 13.93 2.07 6.62
CA ASN A 74 14.66 1.94 7.88
C ASN A 74 15.12 0.51 8.16
N ALA A 75 14.35 -0.51 7.74
CA ALA A 75 14.76 -1.91 7.84
C ALA A 75 16.00 -2.18 6.97
N LEU A 76 15.98 -1.72 5.73
CA LEU A 76 17.11 -1.85 4.79
C LEU A 76 18.36 -1.14 5.30
N LEU A 77 18.24 0.11 5.77
CA LEU A 77 19.38 0.85 6.31
C LEU A 77 19.93 0.21 7.60
N SER A 78 19.07 -0.28 8.49
CA SER A 78 19.52 -1.00 9.70
C SER A 78 20.23 -2.30 9.34
N TYR A 79 19.79 -2.99 8.28
CA TYR A 79 20.48 -4.17 7.76
C TYR A 79 21.87 -3.81 7.22
N GLN A 80 22.01 -2.70 6.48
CA GLN A 80 23.31 -2.20 6.01
C GLN A 80 24.28 -1.89 7.17
N GLU A 81 23.75 -1.39 8.28
CA GLU A 81 24.49 -1.16 9.53
C GLU A 81 24.79 -2.45 10.32
N LYS A 82 24.45 -3.62 9.79
CA LYS A 82 24.54 -4.93 10.44
C LYS A 82 23.74 -5.02 11.75
N ASN A 83 22.72 -4.18 11.90
CA ASN A 83 21.81 -4.20 13.04
C ASN A 83 20.55 -5.00 12.70
N THR A 84 20.71 -6.33 12.65
CA THR A 84 19.63 -7.26 12.27
C THR A 84 18.41 -7.15 13.18
N ALA A 85 18.60 -6.99 14.49
CA ALA A 85 17.48 -6.87 15.43
C ALA A 85 16.59 -5.66 15.10
N LYS A 86 17.19 -4.50 14.82
CA LYS A 86 16.48 -3.28 14.44
C LYS A 86 15.87 -3.39 13.04
N ALA A 87 16.58 -4.03 12.10
CA ALA A 87 16.05 -4.30 10.76
C ALA A 87 14.76 -5.14 10.82
N VAL A 88 14.74 -6.21 11.64
CA VAL A 88 13.56 -7.05 11.85
C VAL A 88 12.41 -6.26 12.47
N GLN A 89 12.68 -5.44 13.50
CA GLN A 89 11.65 -4.59 14.12
C GLN A 89 10.99 -3.66 13.10
N TYR A 90 11.79 -2.95 12.30
CA TYR A 90 11.25 -2.07 11.28
C TYR A 90 10.48 -2.82 10.19
N ALA A 91 10.97 -3.98 9.73
CA ALA A 91 10.27 -4.79 8.74
C ALA A 91 8.91 -5.28 9.26
N GLN A 92 8.81 -5.64 10.55
CA GLN A 92 7.53 -5.99 11.19
C GLN A 92 6.56 -4.80 11.25
N VAL A 93 7.05 -3.60 11.55
CA VAL A 93 6.22 -2.39 11.51
C VAL A 93 5.76 -2.09 10.08
N ALA A 94 6.62 -2.28 9.08
CA ALA A 94 6.25 -2.14 7.67
C ALA A 94 5.15 -3.13 7.27
N LEU A 95 5.26 -4.39 7.70
CA LEU A 95 4.25 -5.42 7.44
C LEU A 95 2.89 -5.03 8.03
N LYS A 96 2.86 -4.60 9.30
CA LYS A 96 1.63 -4.14 9.96
C LYS A 96 1.02 -2.92 9.27
N ALA A 97 1.86 -1.99 8.81
CA ALA A 97 1.40 -0.84 8.04
C ALA A 97 0.80 -1.26 6.69
N ASN A 98 1.39 -2.25 6.01
CA ASN A 98 0.83 -2.81 4.78
C ASN A 98 -0.55 -3.47 5.01
N GLU A 99 -0.73 -4.18 6.12
CA GLU A 99 -2.02 -4.76 6.49
C GLU A 99 -3.09 -3.69 6.69
N ALA A 100 -2.73 -2.54 7.29
CA ALA A 100 -3.64 -1.41 7.46
C ALA A 100 -4.11 -0.79 6.13
N ILE A 101 -3.32 -0.89 5.05
CA ILE A 101 -3.74 -0.45 3.71
C ILE A 101 -4.97 -1.25 3.25
N LYS A 102 -5.01 -2.56 3.53
CA LYS A 102 -6.15 -3.42 3.16
C LYS A 102 -7.45 -2.93 3.80
N SER A 103 -7.41 -2.54 5.07
CA SER A 103 -8.59 -1.99 5.76
C SER A 103 -9.11 -0.73 5.08
N VAL A 104 -8.23 0.14 4.57
CA VAL A 104 -8.63 1.35 3.83
C VAL A 104 -9.25 0.99 2.48
N PHE A 105 -8.71 -0.02 1.77
CA PHE A 105 -9.31 -0.51 0.54
C PHE A 105 -10.72 -1.04 0.78
N PHE A 106 -10.92 -1.90 1.77
CA PHE A 106 -12.25 -2.44 2.08
C PHE A 106 -13.24 -1.37 2.55
N ASP A 107 -12.82 -0.35 3.29
CA ASP A 107 -13.68 0.82 3.62
C ASP A 107 -14.11 1.60 2.37
N ALA A 108 -13.35 1.51 1.29
CA ALA A 108 -13.63 2.15 0.00
C ALA A 108 -14.41 1.24 -0.98
N GLU A 109 -14.73 0.01 -0.58
CA GLU A 109 -15.60 -0.91 -1.31
C GLU A 109 -17.07 -0.65 -0.96
N TYR A 110 -17.76 0.20 -1.73
CA TYR A 110 -19.17 0.53 -1.48
C TYR A 110 -19.92 0.90 -2.76
N GLY A 111 -21.23 0.63 -2.80
CA GLY A 111 -22.11 1.03 -3.90
C GLY A 111 -21.52 0.66 -5.27
N LYS A 112 -21.42 1.66 -6.16
CA LYS A 112 -20.85 1.48 -7.50
C LYS A 112 -19.32 1.23 -7.52
N TRP A 113 -18.62 1.51 -6.41
CA TRP A 113 -17.18 1.25 -6.26
C TRP A 113 -16.86 -0.16 -5.80
N HIS A 114 -17.87 -0.97 -5.51
CA HIS A 114 -17.67 -2.35 -5.12
C HIS A 114 -16.85 -3.12 -6.16
N SER A 115 -15.93 -3.93 -5.66
CA SER A 115 -14.92 -4.70 -6.38
C SER A 115 -13.79 -3.90 -7.05
N TRP A 116 -13.72 -2.58 -6.86
CA TRP A 116 -12.69 -1.75 -7.49
C TRP A 116 -11.29 -2.04 -6.94
N PHE A 117 -11.09 -1.84 -5.64
CA PHE A 117 -9.79 -1.97 -4.99
C PHE A 117 -9.40 -3.42 -4.82
N VAL A 118 -10.36 -4.32 -4.58
CA VAL A 118 -10.14 -5.78 -4.58
C VAL A 118 -9.59 -6.25 -5.93
N GLY A 119 -10.13 -5.74 -7.03
CA GLY A 119 -9.71 -6.15 -8.38
C GLY A 119 -8.47 -5.43 -8.91
N SER A 120 -8.17 -4.21 -8.45
CA SER A 120 -7.09 -3.37 -9.02
C SER A 120 -5.88 -3.20 -8.10
N SER A 121 -6.07 -3.06 -6.79
CA SER A 121 -5.06 -2.56 -5.86
C SER A 121 -4.62 -3.63 -4.85
N LEU A 122 -5.55 -4.47 -4.41
CA LEU A 122 -5.30 -5.53 -3.43
C LEU A 122 -4.26 -6.57 -3.91
N PRO A 123 -4.20 -6.99 -5.20
CA PRO A 123 -3.15 -7.91 -5.66
C PRO A 123 -1.74 -7.36 -5.48
N TRP A 124 -1.51 -6.09 -5.81
CA TRP A 124 -0.22 -5.41 -5.62
C TRP A 124 0.14 -5.25 -4.14
N ASN A 125 -0.85 -4.94 -3.30
CA ASN A 125 -0.64 -4.85 -1.87
C ASN A 125 -0.30 -6.22 -1.26
N ASN A 126 -0.94 -7.30 -1.71
CA ASN A 126 -0.64 -8.67 -1.32
C ASN A 126 0.76 -9.12 -1.75
N TYR A 127 1.20 -8.72 -2.94
CA TYR A 127 2.56 -8.98 -3.38
C TYR A 127 3.58 -8.26 -2.49
N THR A 128 3.38 -6.96 -2.22
CA THR A 128 4.23 -6.18 -1.31
C THR A 128 4.29 -6.77 0.10
N HIS A 129 3.14 -7.22 0.62
CA HIS A 129 3.06 -7.94 1.90
C HIS A 129 3.96 -9.18 1.92
N ASP A 130 3.97 -9.97 0.85
CA ASP A 130 4.77 -11.19 0.78
C ASP A 130 6.27 -10.88 0.66
N GLU A 131 6.65 -9.86 -0.12
CA GLU A 131 8.04 -9.40 -0.20
C GLU A 131 8.59 -8.94 1.17
N ILE A 132 7.78 -8.24 1.96
CA ILE A 132 8.17 -7.85 3.33
C ILE A 132 8.35 -9.10 4.21
N ARG A 133 7.49 -10.12 4.08
CA ARG A 133 7.62 -11.39 4.82
C ARG A 133 8.89 -12.16 4.43
N VAL A 134 9.24 -12.14 3.14
CA VAL A 134 10.50 -12.72 2.64
C VAL A 134 11.70 -12.01 3.26
N LEU A 135 11.70 -10.67 3.31
CA LEU A 135 12.75 -9.91 3.99
C LEU A 135 12.88 -10.31 5.46
N ILE A 136 11.77 -10.38 6.20
CA ILE A 136 11.77 -10.78 7.62
C ILE A 136 12.37 -12.19 7.78
N ALA A 137 11.93 -13.16 6.98
CA ALA A 137 12.42 -14.53 7.06
C ALA A 137 13.94 -14.59 6.79
N LYS A 138 14.42 -13.88 5.77
CA LYS A 138 15.86 -13.80 5.44
C LYS A 138 16.68 -13.19 6.56
N LEU A 139 16.21 -12.09 7.16
CA LEU A 139 16.88 -11.44 8.29
C LEU A 139 16.98 -12.35 9.53
N LYS A 140 16.03 -13.27 9.69
CA LYS A 140 16.00 -14.23 10.80
C LYS A 140 16.67 -15.57 10.49
N GLY A 141 17.08 -15.82 9.25
CA GLY A 141 17.56 -17.14 8.81
C GLY A 141 16.46 -18.21 8.78
N GLU A 142 15.20 -17.81 8.64
CA GLU A 142 14.03 -18.69 8.55
C GLU A 142 13.75 -19.10 7.07
N PRO A 143 13.05 -20.22 6.84
CA PRO A 143 12.58 -20.58 5.51
C PRO A 143 11.77 -19.45 4.86
N VAL A 144 12.06 -19.17 3.59
CA VAL A 144 11.37 -18.13 2.83
C VAL A 144 9.90 -18.54 2.63
N PRO A 145 8.92 -17.71 3.04
CA PRO A 145 7.52 -18.02 2.83
C PRO A 145 7.17 -17.95 1.33
N PRO A 146 6.09 -18.64 0.90
CA PRO A 146 5.64 -18.54 -0.48
C PRO A 146 5.24 -17.11 -0.82
N ILE A 147 5.66 -16.64 -1.98
CA ILE A 147 5.23 -15.38 -2.58
C ILE A 147 4.05 -15.71 -3.49
N ARG A 148 2.91 -15.05 -3.28
CA ARG A 148 1.81 -15.15 -4.23
C ARG A 148 2.30 -14.60 -5.56
N THR A 149 2.17 -15.39 -6.63
CA THR A 149 2.50 -14.88 -7.96
C THR A 149 1.64 -13.65 -8.21
N LEU A 150 2.24 -12.58 -8.74
CA LEU A 150 1.49 -11.42 -9.20
C LEU A 150 0.68 -11.82 -10.44
N ARG A 151 -0.37 -12.61 -10.23
CA ARG A 151 -1.33 -12.98 -11.25
C ARG A 151 -2.35 -11.86 -11.29
N PHE A 152 -2.57 -11.33 -12.47
CA PHE A 152 -3.91 -10.95 -12.88
C PHE A 152 -4.77 -12.21 -12.86
N ASP A 153 -5.07 -12.73 -11.66
CA ASP A 153 -5.77 -13.99 -11.51
C ASP A 153 -7.16 -13.78 -12.13
N PRO A 154 -7.64 -14.68 -13.00
CA PRO A 154 -9.01 -14.60 -13.53
C PRO A 154 -10.05 -14.44 -12.40
N GLU A 155 -9.75 -14.99 -11.23
CA GLU A 155 -10.50 -14.84 -9.98
C GLU A 155 -10.51 -13.42 -9.39
N PHE A 156 -9.60 -12.53 -9.78
CA PHE A 156 -9.70 -11.09 -9.48
C PHE A 156 -10.39 -10.32 -10.61
N TYR A 157 -10.24 -10.76 -11.86
CA TYR A 157 -10.98 -10.20 -12.99
C TYR A 157 -12.50 -10.41 -12.86
N GLN A 158 -12.95 -11.51 -12.26
CA GLN A 158 -14.38 -11.69 -11.93
C GLN A 158 -14.91 -10.60 -10.99
N TYR A 159 -14.07 -9.95 -10.18
CA TYR A 159 -14.47 -8.79 -9.37
C TYR A 159 -14.51 -7.53 -10.24
N GLN A 160 -13.64 -7.38 -11.24
CA GLN A 160 -13.71 -6.26 -12.19
C GLN A 160 -14.88 -6.34 -13.17
N ILE A 161 -15.42 -7.53 -13.48
CA ILE A 161 -16.57 -7.68 -14.38
C ILE A 161 -17.81 -6.94 -13.87
N PRO A 162 -18.29 -7.13 -12.62
CA PRO A 162 -19.33 -6.30 -12.02
C PRO A 162 -19.00 -4.81 -12.03
N PHE A 163 -17.76 -4.42 -11.72
CA PHE A 163 -17.34 -3.02 -11.70
C PHE A 163 -17.39 -2.37 -13.09
N SER A 164 -16.97 -3.07 -14.14
CA SER A 164 -16.97 -2.56 -15.52
C SER A 164 -18.37 -2.16 -16.01
N LYS A 165 -19.43 -2.78 -15.46
CA LYS A 165 -20.82 -2.37 -15.71
C LYS A 165 -21.15 -0.98 -15.14
N ASN A 166 -20.51 -0.58 -14.05
CA ASN A 166 -20.69 0.73 -13.44
C ASN A 166 -19.89 1.82 -14.17
N TYR A 167 -18.80 1.46 -14.87
CA TYR A 167 -17.89 2.39 -15.54
C TYR A 167 -17.48 1.93 -16.95
N PRO A 168 -18.43 1.85 -17.90
CA PRO A 168 -18.20 1.30 -19.24
C PRO A 168 -17.19 2.10 -20.08
N LEU A 169 -16.92 3.36 -19.72
CA LEU A 169 -15.94 4.21 -20.39
C LEU A 169 -14.49 3.95 -19.93
N LEU A 170 -14.30 3.46 -18.70
CA LEU A 170 -12.97 3.08 -18.18
C LEU A 170 -12.56 1.68 -18.64
N TYR A 171 -13.54 0.86 -19.01
CA TYR A 171 -13.38 -0.50 -19.51
C TYR A 171 -14.12 -0.66 -20.84
N PRO A 172 -13.65 -0.01 -21.92
CA PRO A 172 -14.27 -0.20 -23.22
C PRO A 172 -14.24 -1.69 -23.57
N LYS A 173 -15.37 -2.23 -24.02
CA LYS A 173 -15.43 -3.62 -24.49
C LYS A 173 -14.35 -3.81 -25.54
N LEU A 174 -13.44 -4.76 -25.31
CA LEU A 174 -12.53 -5.23 -26.35
C LEU A 174 -13.40 -5.57 -27.56
N LYS A 175 -13.13 -4.94 -28.71
CA LYS A 175 -13.81 -5.28 -29.96
C LYS A 175 -13.61 -6.79 -30.16
N GLN A 176 -14.71 -7.53 -30.16
CA GLN A 176 -14.73 -8.95 -30.54
C GLN A 176 -14.38 -9.08 -32.01
#